data_AF-A0AAD8EAN4-F1
#
_entry.id   AF-A0AAD8EAN4-F1
#
_cell.length_a   1.000
_cell.length_b   1.000
_cell.length_c   1.000
_cell.angle_alpha   90.00
_cell.angle_beta   90.00
_cell.angle_gamma   90.00
#
_symmetry.space_group_name_H-M   'P 1'
#
loop_
_entity.id
_entity.type
_entity.pdbx_description
1 polymer ?
#
loop_
_entity_poly.entity_id
_entity_poly.type
_entity_poly.pdbx_seq_one_letter_code
_entity_poly.pdbx_strand_id
1 'polypeptide(L)'
;MYGARNVEEKILFRGTFAKFIDKNCENNFNWRIYTVSKHNKYGEGFTLSPISYISNFSADKEATNKAMFLVRVLVSKVTDASENMEIPPLLNDRNLSNVLRFDTTKKKRWQDDSEVC
;
A
#
# COMPACT_ATOMS: atom_id res chain seq x y z
N MET A 1 -12.05 7.36 30.88
CA MET A 1 -12.34 6.58 29.66
C MET A 1 -11.40 7.06 28.57
N TYR A 2 -10.36 6.28 28.22
CA TYR A 2 -9.54 6.60 27.05
C TYR A 2 -10.34 6.21 25.82
N GLY A 3 -10.86 7.20 25.09
CA GLY A 3 -11.62 6.98 23.87
C GLY A 3 -10.76 6.21 22.86
N ALA A 4 -11.27 5.09 22.37
CA ALA A 4 -10.67 4.38 21.25
C ALA A 4 -10.51 5.38 20.10
N ARG A 5 -9.25 5.73 19.75
CA ARG A 5 -9.00 6.44 18.50
C ARG A 5 -9.47 5.52 17.39
N ASN A 6 -10.50 5.93 16.65
CA ASN A 6 -10.97 5.20 15.48
C ASN A 6 -9.78 5.04 14.51
N VAL A 7 -9.39 3.79 14.29
CA VAL A 7 -8.39 3.42 13.29
C VAL A 7 -8.99 3.76 11.92
N GLU A 8 -8.28 4.56 11.12
CA GLU A 8 -8.74 4.87 9.77
C GLU A 8 -8.58 3.64 8.89
N GLU A 9 -9.69 3.19 8.32
CA GLU A 9 -9.75 2.06 7.41
C GLU A 9 -10.16 2.53 6.01
N LYS A 10 -9.57 1.94 4.98
CA LYS A 10 -9.92 2.18 3.57
C LYS A 10 -10.16 0.88 2.83
N ILE A 11 -11.07 0.97 1.86
CA ILE A 11 -11.23 -0.06 0.83
C ILE A 11 -10.38 0.35 -0.37
N LEU A 12 -9.41 -0.48 -0.73
CA LEU A 12 -8.44 -0.21 -1.80
C LEU A 12 -8.34 -1.41 -2.77
N PHE A 13 -7.87 -1.13 -3.97
CA PHE A 13 -7.73 -2.08 -5.05
C PHE A 13 -6.28 -2.57 -5.20
N ARG A 14 -6.13 -3.79 -5.72
CA ARG A 14 -4.83 -4.37 -6.12
C ARG A 14 -4.99 -5.32 -7.30
N GLY A 15 -4.32 -5.03 -8.42
CA GLY A 15 -4.21 -5.99 -9.51
C GLY A 15 -3.29 -7.14 -9.14
N THR A 16 -3.58 -8.33 -9.67
CA THR A 16 -2.76 -9.52 -9.43
C THR A 16 -2.72 -10.42 -10.66
N PHE A 17 -1.79 -11.37 -10.68
CA PHE A 17 -1.81 -12.49 -11.61
C PHE A 17 -2.78 -13.55 -11.09
N ALA A 18 -3.50 -14.22 -12.00
CA ALA A 18 -4.48 -15.25 -11.64
C ALA A 18 -3.88 -16.37 -10.77
N LYS A 19 -2.64 -16.78 -11.08
CA LYS A 19 -1.89 -17.79 -10.33
C LYS A 19 -1.60 -17.43 -8.86
N PHE A 20 -1.80 -16.18 -8.45
CA PHE A 20 -1.58 -15.73 -7.07
C PHE A 20 -2.88 -15.52 -6.29
N ILE A 21 -4.05 -15.76 -6.88
CA ILE A 21 -5.34 -15.54 -6.19
C ILE A 21 -5.44 -16.44 -4.95
N ASP A 22 -5.38 -17.76 -5.13
CA ASP A 22 -5.56 -18.72 -4.04
C ASP A 22 -4.55 -18.50 -2.91
N LYS A 23 -3.27 -18.35 -3.27
CA LYS A 23 -2.20 -18.11 -2.30
C LYS A 23 -2.40 -16.83 -1.48
N ASN A 24 -2.90 -15.76 -2.10
CA ASN A 24 -3.17 -14.49 -1.40
C ASN A 24 -4.42 -14.59 -0.52
N CYS A 25 -5.44 -15.34 -0.93
CA CYS A 25 -6.62 -15.62 -0.11
C CYS A 25 -6.26 -16.43 1.15
N GLU A 26 -5.38 -17.41 1.01
CA GLU A 26 -4.95 -18.28 2.12
C GLU A 26 -3.97 -17.59 3.08
N ASN A 27 -3.02 -16.82 2.55
CA ASN A 27 -1.87 -16.34 3.32
C ASN A 27 -1.81 -14.82 3.49
N ASN A 28 -2.82 -14.10 3.00
CA ASN A 28 -2.81 -12.65 2.86
C ASN A 28 -1.66 -12.16 1.95
N PHE A 29 -1.55 -10.84 1.78
CA PHE A 29 -0.52 -10.24 0.94
C PHE A 29 0.83 -10.22 1.64
N ASN A 30 1.83 -10.86 1.04
CA ASN A 30 3.21 -10.85 1.53
C ASN A 30 4.17 -10.34 0.46
N TRP A 31 4.59 -9.08 0.59
CA TRP A 31 5.49 -8.44 -0.37
C TRP A 31 6.86 -9.12 -0.45
N ARG A 32 7.31 -9.84 0.59
CA ARG A 32 8.61 -10.52 0.64
C ARG A 32 8.66 -11.79 -0.19
N ILE A 33 7.51 -12.42 -0.41
CA ILE A 33 7.40 -13.66 -1.20
C ILE A 33 7.44 -13.36 -2.70
N TYR A 34 7.00 -12.17 -3.10
CA TYR A 34 6.86 -11.80 -4.50
C TYR A 34 7.86 -10.70 -4.85
N THR A 35 9.01 -11.11 -5.40
CA THR A 35 10.11 -10.24 -5.86
C THR A 35 9.75 -9.29 -7.01
N VAL A 36 8.49 -9.26 -7.46
CA VAL A 36 8.02 -8.52 -8.65
C VAL A 36 8.09 -7.00 -8.48
N SER A 37 8.25 -6.49 -7.25
CA SER A 37 8.29 -5.05 -6.95
C SER A 37 9.55 -4.61 -6.20
N LYS A 38 10.72 -5.21 -6.48
CA LYS A 38 12.02 -4.83 -5.89
C LYS A 38 12.48 -3.39 -6.19
N HIS A 39 11.77 -2.64 -7.04
CA HIS A 39 12.05 -1.23 -7.34
C HIS A 39 10.78 -0.39 -7.22
N ASN A 40 10.15 -0.46 -6.05
CA ASN A 40 9.02 0.41 -5.77
C ASN A 40 9.54 1.77 -5.28
N LYS A 41 9.32 2.82 -6.06
CA LYS A 41 9.64 4.22 -5.70
C LYS A 41 8.97 4.67 -4.39
N TYR A 42 8.05 3.88 -3.86
CA TYR A 42 7.26 4.16 -2.66
C TYR A 42 7.59 3.25 -1.46
N GLY A 43 8.73 2.57 -1.50
CA GLY A 43 9.23 1.72 -0.42
C GLY A 43 8.93 0.23 -0.61
N GLU A 44 9.59 -0.59 0.19
CA GLU A 44 9.45 -2.04 0.16
C GLU A 44 8.19 -2.47 0.91
N GLY A 45 7.12 -2.67 0.16
CA GLY A 45 5.82 -3.00 0.72
C GLY A 45 4.80 -3.40 -0.33
N PHE A 46 3.56 -3.59 0.11
CA PHE A 46 2.45 -3.93 -0.76
C PHE A 46 1.66 -2.70 -1.16
N THR A 47 1.74 -2.31 -2.44
CA THR A 47 1.08 -1.09 -2.93
C THR A 47 -0.37 -1.35 -3.36
N LEU A 48 -1.27 -0.52 -2.82
CA LEU A 48 -2.71 -0.53 -3.06
C LEU A 48 -3.14 0.83 -3.62
N SER A 49 -4.24 0.87 -4.37
CA SER A 49 -4.75 2.11 -4.98
C SER A 49 -6.23 2.33 -4.67
N PRO A 50 -6.68 3.57 -4.42
CA PRO A 50 -8.11 3.87 -4.31
C PRO A 50 -8.83 3.79 -5.67
N ILE A 51 -8.09 3.78 -6.79
CA ILE A 51 -8.62 3.77 -8.15
C ILE A 51 -8.32 2.40 -8.79
N SER A 52 -9.37 1.73 -9.28
CA SER A 52 -9.27 0.41 -9.92
C SER A 52 -8.46 0.45 -11.23
N TYR A 53 -8.62 1.51 -12.03
CA TYR A 53 -7.85 1.71 -13.27
C TYR A 53 -6.33 1.68 -13.02
N ILE A 54 -5.85 2.38 -11.99
CA ILE A 54 -4.43 2.35 -11.61
C ILE A 54 -4.00 0.94 -11.17
N SER A 55 -4.86 0.22 -10.45
CA SER A 55 -4.56 -1.15 -10.04
C SER A 55 -4.45 -2.13 -11.21
N ASN A 56 -5.12 -1.85 -12.33
CA ASN A 56 -5.05 -2.68 -13.53
C ASN A 56 -3.63 -2.77 -14.12
N PHE A 57 -2.77 -1.76 -13.91
CA PHE A 57 -1.37 -1.81 -14.34
C PHE A 57 -0.53 -2.85 -13.61
N SER A 58 -0.98 -3.29 -12.43
CA SER A 58 -0.36 -4.36 -11.64
C SER A 58 -0.97 -5.73 -11.87
N ALA A 59 -2.07 -5.81 -12.62
CA ALA A 59 -2.66 -7.08 -13.03
C ALA A 59 -1.88 -7.70 -14.20
N ASP A 60 -2.09 -8.98 -14.45
CA ASP A 60 -1.50 -9.67 -15.60
C ASP A 60 -1.89 -8.99 -16.91
N LYS A 61 -0.90 -8.54 -17.68
CA LYS A 61 -1.10 -7.77 -18.92
C LYS A 61 -1.53 -8.66 -20.08
N GLU A 62 -1.10 -9.92 -20.08
CA GLU A 62 -1.35 -10.89 -21.17
C GLU A 62 -2.63 -11.69 -20.93
N ALA A 63 -3.20 -11.62 -19.71
CA ALA A 63 -4.42 -12.33 -19.38
C ALA A 63 -5.65 -11.71 -20.07
N THR A 64 -6.44 -12.55 -20.74
CA THR A 64 -7.75 -12.17 -21.30
C THR A 64 -8.72 -11.70 -20.21
N ASN A 65 -8.73 -12.40 -19.07
CA ASN A 65 -9.50 -12.04 -17.89
C ASN A 65 -8.55 -11.56 -16.80
N LYS A 66 -8.61 -10.27 -16.49
CA LYS A 66 -7.78 -9.66 -15.44
C LYS A 66 -8.43 -9.82 -14.07
N ALA A 67 -7.60 -10.07 -13.06
CA ALA A 67 -8.04 -10.24 -11.68
C ALA A 67 -7.54 -9.10 -10.78
N MET A 68 -8.38 -8.70 -9.84
CA MET A 68 -8.10 -7.63 -8.90
C MET A 68 -8.74 -7.94 -7.54
N PHE A 69 -8.03 -7.63 -6.46
CA PHE A 69 -8.58 -7.67 -5.11
C PHE A 69 -9.18 -6.33 -4.72
N LEU A 70 -10.28 -6.39 -3.99
CA LEU A 70 -10.81 -5.30 -3.18
C LEU A 70 -10.47 -5.61 -1.71
N VAL A 71 -9.68 -4.75 -1.07
CA VAL A 71 -9.02 -5.03 0.21
C VAL A 71 -9.41 -4.00 1.24
N ARG A 72 -9.73 -4.43 2.46
CA ARG A 72 -9.87 -3.55 3.64
C ARG A 72 -8.51 -3.36 4.30
N VAL A 73 -8.10 -2.12 4.50
CA VAL A 73 -6.73 -1.75 4.90
C VAL A 73 -6.77 -0.72 6.03
N LEU A 74 -6.01 -0.96 7.09
CA LEU A 74 -5.82 0.01 8.17
C LEU A 74 -4.70 0.99 7.76
N VAL A 75 -5.06 2.24 7.48
CA VAL A 75 -4.14 3.24 6.92
C VAL A 75 -3.66 4.29 7.93
N SER A 76 -4.54 4.66 8.87
CA SER A 76 -4.31 5.59 9.99
C SER A 76 -3.23 6.65 9.76
N LYS A 77 -2.10 6.63 10.49
CA LYS A 77 -1.08 7.67 10.38
C LYS A 77 -0.27 7.45 9.10
N VAL A 78 -0.48 8.33 8.11
CA VAL A 78 0.21 8.26 6.82
C VAL A 78 1.41 9.20 6.75
N THR A 79 2.51 8.74 6.15
CA THR A 79 3.65 9.58 5.76
C THR A 79 3.95 9.47 4.25
N ASP A 80 4.79 10.36 3.75
CA ASP A 80 5.30 10.26 2.38
C ASP A 80 6.31 9.13 2.25
N ALA A 81 6.20 8.39 1.16
CA ALA A 81 7.08 7.29 0.86
C ALA A 81 8.47 7.74 0.37
N SER A 82 9.45 6.83 0.51
CA SER A 82 10.77 6.93 -0.12
C SER A 82 11.19 5.57 -0.69
N GLU A 83 12.07 5.59 -1.70
CA GLU A 83 12.43 4.42 -2.52
C GLU A 83 13.03 3.25 -1.72
N ASN A 84 13.73 3.53 -0.62
CA ASN A 84 14.37 2.53 0.24
C ASN A 84 13.68 2.37 1.61
N MET A 85 12.40 2.74 1.72
CA MET A 85 11.66 2.62 2.97
C MET A 85 11.12 1.21 3.16
N GLU A 86 11.72 0.43 4.05
CA GLU A 86 11.22 -0.91 4.43
C GLU A 86 10.13 -0.86 5.50
N ILE A 87 10.15 0.18 6.32
CA ILE A 87 9.22 0.38 7.44
C ILE A 87 8.92 1.88 7.57
N PRO A 88 7.66 2.28 7.86
CA PRO A 88 7.37 3.68 8.08
C PRO A 88 8.21 4.28 9.24
N PRO A 89 8.60 5.56 9.14
CA PRO A 89 9.46 6.22 10.12
C PRO A 89 8.76 6.38 11.48
N LEU A 90 9.55 6.71 12.49
CA LEU A 90 9.04 7.05 13.81
C LEU A 90 8.20 8.34 13.76
N LEU A 91 7.19 8.42 14.60
CA LEU A 91 6.42 9.65 14.82
C LEU A 91 7.24 10.60 15.69
N ASN A 92 7.47 11.82 15.22
CA ASN A 92 8.10 12.89 16.02
C ASN A 92 7.10 13.54 17.00
N ASP A 93 6.37 12.74 17.77
CA ASP A 93 5.54 13.24 18.86
C ASP A 93 6.39 13.32 20.12
N ARG A 94 6.68 14.55 20.60
CA ARG A 94 7.61 14.81 21.73
C ARG A 94 7.31 14.00 22.99
N ASN A 95 6.10 13.47 23.13
CA ASN A 95 5.67 12.66 24.28
C ASN A 95 5.69 11.14 24.05
N LEU A 96 5.89 10.66 22.82
CA LEU A 96 5.82 9.23 22.43
C LEU A 96 6.89 8.83 21.39
N SER A 97 7.85 9.72 21.12
CA SER A 97 8.67 9.75 19.89
C SER A 97 9.55 8.54 19.64
N ASN A 98 9.77 7.70 20.65
CA ASN A 98 10.78 6.63 20.57
C ASN A 98 10.18 5.24 20.34
N VAL A 99 8.85 5.10 20.27
CA VAL A 99 8.20 3.78 20.12
C VAL A 99 7.21 3.73 18.95
N LEU A 100 6.50 4.81 18.64
CA LEU A 100 5.43 4.77 17.63
C LEU A 100 5.94 5.12 16.23
N ARG A 101 5.41 4.44 15.22
CA ARG A 101 5.66 4.68 13.79
C ARG A 101 4.40 5.18 13.09
N PHE A 102 4.57 5.73 11.90
CA PHE A 102 3.47 5.85 10.95
C PHE A 102 2.94 4.45 10.59
N ASP A 103 1.67 4.35 10.23
CA ASP A 103 1.01 3.09 9.91
C ASP A 103 1.14 2.74 8.42
N THR A 104 1.18 3.75 7.53
CA THR A 104 1.20 3.55 6.08
C THR A 104 1.98 4.66 5.36
N THR A 105 2.49 4.36 4.17
CA THR A 105 3.15 5.33 3.29
C THR A 105 2.26 5.67 2.10
N LYS A 106 2.40 6.88 1.56
CA LYS A 106 1.75 7.29 0.31
C LYS A 106 2.75 7.83 -0.69
N LYS A 107 2.41 7.73 -1.98
CA LYS A 107 3.13 8.43 -3.05
C LYS A 107 3.13 9.94 -2.73
N LYS A 108 4.32 10.56 -2.78
CA LYS A 108 4.45 12.02 -2.72
C LYS A 108 3.62 12.65 -3.83
N ARG A 109 2.77 13.62 -3.50
CA ARG A 109 2.26 14.54 -4.52
C ARG A 109 3.44 15.36 -5.00
N TRP A 110 3.79 15.25 -6.28
CA TRP A 110 4.65 16.25 -6.89
C TRP A 110 3.89 17.58 -6.85
N GLN A 111 4.61 18.68 -6.65
CA GLN A 111 4.04 20.00 -6.46
C GLN A 111 3.52 20.63 -7.76
N ASP A 112 3.39 19.84 -8.81
CA ASP A 112 2.95 20.25 -10.14
C ASP A 112 1.90 19.24 -10.63
N ASP A 113 0.63 19.59 -10.45
CA ASP A 113 -0.53 18.86 -10.98
C ASP A 113 -0.70 19.12 -12.49
N SER A 114 0.40 19.08 -13.25
CA SER A 114 0.36 18.89 -14.68
C SER A 114 0.96 17.53 -15.00
N GLU A 115 0.08 16.63 -15.43
CA GLU A 115 0.35 15.33 -16.03
C GLU A 115 0.17 14.08 -15.14
N VAL A 116 -0.89 13.37 -15.55
CA VAL A 116 -1.05 11.91 -15.65
C VAL A 116 -2.02 11.26 -14.65
N CYS A 117 -3.20 11.02 -15.22
CA CYS A 117 -4.26 10.03 -14.97
C CYS A 117 -3.94 8.81 -14.08
#